data_AF-A0A2N0QL83-F1
#
_entry.id   AF-A0A2N0QL83-F1
#
_cell.length_a   1.000
_cell.length_b   1.000
_cell.length_c   1.000
_cell.angle_alpha   90.00
_cell.angle_beta   90.00
_cell.angle_gamma   90.00
#
_symmetry.space_group_name_H-M   'P 1'
#
loop_
_entity.id
_entity.type
_entity.pdbx_description
1 polymer ?
#
loop_
_entity_poly.entity_id
_entity_poly.type
_entity_poly.pdbx_seq_one_letter_code
_entity_poly.pdbx_strand_id
1 'polypeptide(L)'
;MTMGCFKGEIKLKFNKWISVLATTVLATSLTITPVAKAENTKTIADESIYDLLVDRYFNGTDKNDLNVNAQDPSQFAGGDFNGILQKLSLIKDMGFTIVSLGPVFATEKYDGTLTTSYSEFEPHFGTAEEFTNLVTTLKQKNMRVMIDFPLTNVSENHEWTQDPEKVDWIVGTSNGLVRWDLKNQEVQQALINAIVEF
;
A
#
# COMPACT_ATOMS: atom_id res chain seq x y z
N MET A 1 84.96 -29.54 -55.01
CA MET A 1 83.55 -29.46 -55.47
C MET A 1 82.70 -30.19 -54.45
N THR A 2 81.48 -29.70 -54.19
CA THR A 2 80.53 -30.05 -53.12
C THR A 2 80.76 -29.29 -51.80
N MET A 3 79.76 -28.83 -51.05
CA MET A 3 78.39 -28.39 -51.32
C MET A 3 77.98 -27.62 -50.05
N GLY A 4 77.13 -26.60 -50.18
CA GLY A 4 76.79 -25.70 -49.08
C GLY A 4 75.97 -26.32 -47.94
N CYS A 5 75.89 -25.59 -46.83
CA CYS A 5 74.70 -25.64 -45.97
C CYS A 5 74.53 -24.30 -45.24
N PHE A 6 73.54 -23.53 -45.72
CA PHE A 6 73.00 -22.34 -45.08
C PHE A 6 72.21 -22.79 -43.84
N LYS A 7 72.54 -22.28 -42.65
CA LYS A 7 71.65 -22.31 -41.48
C LYS A 7 71.32 -20.88 -41.10
N GLY A 8 70.22 -20.36 -41.64
CA GLY A 8 69.58 -19.15 -41.13
C GLY A 8 68.84 -19.48 -39.85
N GLU A 9 69.23 -18.85 -38.75
CA GLU A 9 68.45 -18.89 -37.51
C GLU A 9 67.22 -17.97 -37.65
N ILE A 10 66.03 -18.57 -37.66
CA ILE A 10 64.77 -17.84 -37.53
C ILE A 10 64.57 -17.52 -36.05
N LYS A 11 64.99 -16.33 -35.60
CA LYS A 11 64.54 -15.78 -34.32
C LYS A 11 63.10 -15.30 -34.47
N LEU A 12 62.14 -16.17 -34.12
CA LEU A 12 60.73 -15.79 -33.97
C LEU A 12 60.60 -14.68 -32.90
N LYS A 13 59.98 -13.56 -33.29
CA LYS A 13 59.68 -12.39 -32.43
C LYS A 13 58.55 -12.69 -31.43
N PHE A 14 58.75 -13.68 -30.57
CA PHE A 14 57.73 -14.16 -29.62
C PHE A 14 57.33 -13.08 -28.59
N ASN A 15 58.24 -12.17 -28.25
CA ASN A 15 58.03 -11.18 -27.19
C ASN A 15 57.10 -10.01 -27.60
N LYS A 16 56.89 -9.78 -28.91
CA LYS A 16 55.96 -8.75 -29.39
C LYS A 16 54.49 -9.18 -29.34
N TRP A 17 54.22 -10.49 -29.35
CA TRP A 17 52.85 -11.01 -29.35
C TRP A 17 52.29 -11.14 -27.92
N ILE A 18 53.15 -11.43 -26.95
CA ILE A 18 52.78 -11.50 -25.52
C ILE A 18 52.36 -10.12 -25.01
N SER A 19 53.07 -9.05 -25.39
CA SER A 19 52.71 -7.68 -24.99
C SER A 19 51.41 -7.21 -25.64
N VAL A 20 51.16 -7.54 -26.91
CA VAL A 20 49.88 -7.24 -27.57
C VAL A 20 48.75 -8.02 -26.89
N LEU A 21 48.89 -9.34 -26.65
CA LEU A 21 47.85 -10.13 -25.99
C LEU A 21 47.53 -9.63 -24.57
N ALA A 22 48.56 -9.29 -23.78
CA ALA A 22 48.38 -8.79 -22.43
C ALA A 22 47.66 -7.42 -22.40
N THR A 23 47.90 -6.57 -23.39
CA THR A 23 47.25 -5.24 -23.47
C THR A 23 45.80 -5.36 -23.93
N THR A 24 45.48 -6.29 -24.83
CA THR A 24 44.09 -6.53 -25.26
C THR A 24 43.24 -7.15 -24.15
N VAL A 25 43.80 -8.06 -23.33
CA VAL A 25 43.11 -8.67 -22.18
C VAL A 25 42.85 -7.65 -21.06
N LEU A 26 43.75 -6.67 -20.87
CA LEU A 26 43.57 -5.60 -19.90
C LEU A 26 42.54 -4.53 -20.36
N ALA A 27 42.41 -4.31 -21.67
CA ALA A 27 41.42 -3.40 -22.23
C ALA A 27 40.00 -3.99 -22.27
N THR A 28 39.86 -5.32 -22.43
CA THR A 28 38.55 -5.99 -22.42
C THR A 28 38.01 -6.29 -21.01
N SER A 29 38.86 -6.21 -19.97
CA SER A 29 38.45 -6.41 -18.58
C SER A 29 37.79 -5.19 -17.94
N LEU A 30 37.75 -4.04 -18.63
CA LEU A 30 37.13 -2.80 -18.14
C LEU A 30 35.64 -2.63 -18.51
N THR A 31 35.03 -3.54 -19.27
CA THR A 31 33.67 -3.31 -19.82
C THR A 31 32.58 -4.25 -19.31
N ILE A 32 32.83 -5.04 -18.27
CA ILE A 32 31.78 -5.86 -17.67
C ILE A 32 31.86 -5.75 -16.15
N THR A 33 31.49 -4.58 -15.62
CA THR A 33 30.86 -4.61 -14.30
C THR A 33 29.51 -5.29 -14.52
N PRO A 34 29.23 -6.45 -13.90
CA PRO A 34 27.85 -6.85 -13.78
C PRO A 34 27.18 -5.69 -13.05
N VAL A 35 26.26 -4.99 -13.71
CA VAL A 35 25.28 -4.19 -13.00
C VAL A 35 24.58 -5.19 -12.11
N ALA A 36 25.02 -5.30 -10.86
CA ALA A 36 24.31 -6.01 -9.83
C ALA A 36 22.96 -5.31 -9.80
N LYS A 37 21.97 -5.92 -10.45
CA LYS A 37 20.59 -5.52 -10.33
C LYS A 37 20.22 -5.93 -8.91
N ALA A 38 20.57 -5.09 -7.95
CA ALA A 38 20.06 -5.19 -6.60
C ALA A 38 18.55 -5.15 -6.78
N GLU A 39 17.91 -6.31 -6.61
CA GLU A 39 16.47 -6.38 -6.47
C GLU A 39 16.17 -5.60 -5.20
N ASN A 40 15.82 -4.33 -5.37
CA ASN A 40 15.46 -3.47 -4.27
C ASN A 40 14.05 -3.89 -3.84
N THR A 41 13.97 -4.95 -3.06
CA THR A 41 12.74 -5.38 -2.41
C THR A 41 12.42 -4.34 -1.35
N LYS A 42 11.75 -3.26 -1.78
CA LYS A 42 11.18 -2.28 -0.85
C LYS A 42 10.28 -3.03 0.12
N THR A 43 10.55 -2.85 1.41
CA THR A 43 9.72 -3.36 2.49
C THR A 43 8.92 -2.21 3.11
N ILE A 44 8.01 -2.51 4.03
CA ILE A 44 7.29 -1.45 4.77
C ILE A 44 8.23 -0.57 5.62
N ALA A 45 9.41 -1.08 5.99
CA ALA A 45 10.41 -0.32 6.75
C ALA A 45 11.05 0.81 5.92
N ASP A 46 10.93 0.76 4.59
CA ASP A 46 11.45 1.77 3.67
C ASP A 46 10.42 2.87 3.34
N GLU A 47 9.28 2.87 4.04
CA GLU A 47 8.10 3.67 3.70
C GLU A 47 7.79 4.68 4.80
N SER A 48 7.18 5.79 4.41
CA SER A 48 6.72 6.86 5.28
C SER A 48 5.19 6.93 5.21
N ILE A 49 4.55 6.81 6.38
CA ILE A 49 3.09 6.73 6.49
C ILE A 49 2.53 8.09 6.92
N TYR A 50 1.58 8.60 6.15
CA TYR A 50 0.76 9.75 6.51
C TYR A 50 -0.60 9.26 6.98
N ASP A 51 -0.88 9.40 8.26
CA ASP A 51 -2.10 8.91 8.90
C ASP A 51 -3.17 10.01 9.00
N LEU A 52 -4.40 9.69 8.59
CA LEU A 52 -5.52 10.63 8.62
C LEU A 52 -6.88 9.93 8.83
N LEU A 53 -7.82 10.69 9.39
CA LEU A 53 -9.25 10.38 9.33
C LEU A 53 -9.85 11.07 8.12
N VAL A 54 -10.59 10.32 7.29
CA VAL A 54 -11.19 10.85 6.05
C VAL A 54 -12.05 12.09 6.36
N ASP A 55 -12.97 11.97 7.31
CA ASP A 55 -13.88 13.03 7.75
C ASP A 55 -13.17 14.34 8.16
N ARG A 56 -11.97 14.23 8.72
CA ARG A 56 -11.27 15.36 9.35
C ARG A 56 -10.18 15.96 8.48
N TYR A 57 -9.93 15.39 7.31
CA TYR A 57 -8.82 15.82 6.48
C TYR A 57 -9.18 16.97 5.55
N PHE A 58 -10.09 16.74 4.59
CA PHE A 58 -10.52 17.77 3.65
C PHE A 58 -11.86 17.40 3.01
N ASN A 59 -12.81 18.34 3.01
CA ASN A 59 -14.07 18.23 2.28
C ASN A 59 -13.83 18.64 0.82
N GLY A 60 -13.92 17.69 -0.09
CA GLY A 60 -13.71 17.88 -1.52
C GLY A 60 -14.99 18.19 -2.28
N THR A 61 -16.16 17.84 -1.73
CA THR A 61 -17.48 18.01 -2.35
C THR A 61 -18.59 18.07 -1.30
N ASP A 62 -19.60 18.91 -1.51
CA ASP A 62 -20.77 19.03 -0.64
C ASP A 62 -21.87 18.00 -0.93
N LYS A 63 -21.74 17.21 -2.00
CA LYS A 63 -22.76 16.26 -2.48
C LYS A 63 -23.08 15.13 -1.50
N ASN A 64 -22.12 14.72 -0.69
CA ASN A 64 -22.21 13.64 0.30
C ASN A 64 -22.18 14.17 1.75
N ASP A 65 -22.41 15.46 1.95
CA ASP A 65 -22.52 16.08 3.27
C ASP A 65 -23.89 15.80 3.92
N LEU A 66 -24.09 14.57 4.40
CA LEU A 66 -25.37 14.10 4.95
C LEU A 66 -25.59 14.52 6.42
N ASN A 67 -26.09 15.74 6.65
CA ASN A 67 -26.29 16.31 8.00
C ASN A 67 -24.96 16.58 8.76
N VAL A 68 -23.93 17.02 8.04
CA VAL A 68 -22.63 17.37 8.63
C VAL A 68 -22.71 18.63 9.51
N ASN A 69 -21.88 18.68 10.55
CA ASN A 69 -21.68 19.85 11.37
C ASN A 69 -20.22 19.93 11.86
N ALA A 70 -19.36 20.58 11.08
CA ALA A 70 -17.94 20.73 11.40
C ALA A 70 -17.64 21.54 12.68
N GLN A 71 -18.62 22.23 13.27
CA GLN A 71 -18.46 22.93 14.55
C GLN A 71 -18.69 22.02 15.76
N ASP A 72 -19.34 20.87 15.56
CA ASP A 72 -19.55 19.88 16.60
C ASP A 72 -18.52 18.75 16.45
N PRO A 73 -17.59 18.58 17.40
CA PRO A 73 -16.55 17.56 17.31
C PRO A 73 -17.07 16.12 17.33
N SER A 74 -18.35 15.90 17.70
CA SER A 74 -18.98 14.59 17.68
C SER A 74 -19.66 14.24 16.36
N GLN A 75 -19.87 15.23 15.48
CA GLN A 75 -20.54 15.05 14.20
C GLN A 75 -19.52 14.83 13.08
N PHE A 76 -20.02 14.34 11.94
CA PHE A 76 -19.27 14.37 10.69
C PHE A 76 -18.99 15.82 10.30
N ALA A 77 -17.76 16.07 9.84
CA ALA A 77 -17.29 17.36 9.38
C ALA A 77 -17.26 17.47 7.83
N GLY A 78 -17.49 16.34 7.12
CA GLY A 78 -17.67 16.31 5.67
C GLY A 78 -16.39 16.03 4.87
N GLY A 79 -15.33 15.56 5.51
CA GLY A 79 -14.14 15.12 4.78
C GLY A 79 -14.41 13.84 3.97
N ASP A 80 -13.83 13.77 2.76
CA ASP A 80 -14.20 12.73 1.79
C ASP A 80 -13.00 12.28 0.91
N PHE A 81 -13.19 11.22 0.10
CA PHE A 81 -12.14 10.68 -0.77
C PHE A 81 -11.69 11.66 -1.86
N ASN A 82 -12.59 12.50 -2.38
CA ASN A 82 -12.24 13.54 -3.35
C ASN A 82 -11.36 14.62 -2.71
N GLY A 83 -11.57 14.93 -1.44
CA GLY A 83 -10.76 15.87 -0.70
C GLY A 83 -9.35 15.35 -0.46
N ILE A 84 -9.20 14.05 -0.18
CA ILE A 84 -7.89 13.39 -0.15
C ILE A 84 -7.19 13.52 -1.50
N LEU A 85 -7.89 13.21 -2.60
CA LEU A 85 -7.37 13.36 -3.97
C LEU A 85 -6.89 14.79 -4.27
N GLN A 86 -7.66 15.81 -3.89
CA GLN A 86 -7.31 17.21 -4.09
C GLN A 86 -6.05 17.64 -3.35
N LYS A 87 -5.78 17.06 -2.18
CA LYS A 87 -4.59 17.37 -1.36
C LYS A 87 -3.46 16.36 -1.51
N LEU A 88 -3.60 15.37 -2.38
CA LEU A 88 -2.65 14.28 -2.50
C LEU A 88 -1.23 14.75 -2.86
N SER A 89 -1.10 15.79 -3.68
CA SER A 89 0.21 16.37 -4.01
C SER A 89 0.93 16.89 -2.76
N LEU A 90 0.21 17.49 -1.80
CA LEU A 90 0.82 17.96 -0.54
C LEU A 90 1.44 16.79 0.25
N ILE A 91 0.69 15.69 0.41
CA ILE A 91 1.18 14.49 1.11
C ILE A 91 2.44 13.95 0.41
N LYS A 92 2.41 13.88 -0.91
CA LYS A 92 3.55 13.42 -1.71
C LYS A 92 4.77 14.34 -1.59
N ASP A 93 4.58 15.64 -1.67
CA ASP A 93 5.65 16.63 -1.65
C ASP A 93 6.36 16.68 -0.29
N MET A 94 5.65 16.33 0.79
CA MET A 94 6.25 16.10 2.11
C MET A 94 7.10 14.82 2.18
N GLY A 95 7.07 13.96 1.16
CA GLY A 95 7.85 12.73 1.08
C GLY A 95 7.17 11.50 1.66
N PHE A 96 5.85 11.54 1.91
CA PHE A 96 5.09 10.36 2.32
C PHE A 96 4.81 9.42 1.15
N THR A 97 4.85 8.12 1.42
CA THR A 97 4.69 7.07 0.40
C THR A 97 3.46 6.18 0.64
N ILE A 98 2.92 6.18 1.85
CA ILE A 98 1.67 5.50 2.21
C ILE A 98 0.71 6.52 2.82
N VAL A 99 -0.55 6.51 2.38
CA VAL A 99 -1.66 7.17 3.07
C VAL A 99 -2.37 6.11 3.90
N SER A 100 -2.36 6.26 5.21
CA SER A 100 -3.12 5.44 6.16
C SER A 100 -4.44 6.14 6.45
N LEU A 101 -5.54 5.43 6.21
CA LEU A 101 -6.89 5.89 6.46
C LEU A 101 -7.43 5.16 7.69
N GLY A 102 -8.12 5.90 8.57
CA GLY A 102 -9.03 5.29 9.53
C GLY A 102 -10.12 4.45 8.83
N PRO A 103 -11.01 3.79 9.60
CA PRO A 103 -12.01 2.91 9.02
C PRO A 103 -12.91 3.66 8.04
N VAL A 104 -13.10 3.09 6.85
CA VAL A 104 -13.85 3.70 5.75
C VAL A 104 -15.21 3.06 5.49
N PHE A 105 -15.57 2.07 6.31
CA PHE A 105 -16.78 1.28 6.21
C PHE A 105 -17.99 2.04 6.79
N ALA A 106 -19.21 1.67 6.40
CA ALA A 106 -20.43 2.22 6.97
C ALA A 106 -20.40 2.27 8.50
N THR A 107 -20.73 3.41 9.07
CA THR A 107 -20.56 3.67 10.50
C THR A 107 -21.51 4.74 11.02
N GLU A 108 -21.84 4.65 12.31
CA GLU A 108 -22.61 5.71 12.99
C GLU A 108 -21.74 6.88 13.47
N LYS A 109 -20.41 6.78 13.35
CA LYS A 109 -19.48 7.76 13.91
C LYS A 109 -18.36 8.09 12.96
N TYR A 110 -18.04 9.38 12.86
CA TYR A 110 -17.08 9.93 11.90
C TYR A 110 -15.67 9.32 11.91
N ASP A 111 -15.25 8.70 13.01
CA ASP A 111 -13.94 8.05 13.14
C ASP A 111 -13.98 6.54 12.89
N GLY A 112 -15.13 6.01 12.45
CA GLY A 112 -15.27 4.61 12.06
C GLY A 112 -15.28 3.62 13.22
N THR A 113 -15.28 4.09 14.48
CA THR A 113 -15.26 3.23 15.68
C THR A 113 -16.59 2.49 15.94
N LEU A 114 -17.68 2.93 15.32
CA LEU A 114 -19.01 2.30 15.38
C LEU A 114 -19.38 1.74 14.01
N THR A 115 -18.58 0.83 13.46
CA THR A 115 -18.85 0.18 12.17
C THR A 115 -20.17 -0.57 12.21
N THR A 116 -21.00 -0.43 11.18
CA THR A 116 -22.32 -1.08 11.05
C THR A 116 -22.37 -2.10 9.92
N SER A 117 -21.52 -1.97 8.90
CA SER A 117 -21.35 -2.98 7.86
C SER A 117 -19.93 -2.92 7.32
N TYR A 118 -19.33 -4.07 7.03
CA TYR A 118 -18.06 -4.16 6.31
C TYR A 118 -18.24 -4.19 4.78
N SER A 119 -19.48 -4.27 4.29
CA SER A 119 -19.77 -4.55 2.87
C SER A 119 -19.82 -3.29 2.00
N GLU A 120 -19.82 -2.10 2.62
CA GLU A 120 -19.97 -0.84 1.92
C GLU A 120 -19.12 0.28 2.55
N PHE A 121 -18.77 1.27 1.74
CA PHE A 121 -18.12 2.48 2.22
C PHE A 121 -19.12 3.36 2.97
N GLU A 122 -18.62 4.12 3.95
CA GLU A 122 -19.40 5.17 4.61
C GLU A 122 -19.88 6.22 3.60
N PRO A 123 -21.20 6.44 3.45
CA PRO A 123 -21.75 7.39 2.48
C PRO A 123 -21.18 8.81 2.56
N HIS A 124 -20.82 9.29 3.74
CA HIS A 124 -20.18 10.61 3.91
C HIS A 124 -18.79 10.68 3.26
N PHE A 125 -18.07 9.56 3.12
CA PHE A 125 -16.72 9.55 2.55
C PHE A 125 -16.71 9.42 1.04
N GLY A 126 -17.75 8.82 0.47
CA GLY A 126 -17.96 8.68 -0.96
C GLY A 126 -18.27 7.25 -1.39
N THR A 127 -18.22 7.03 -2.70
CA THR A 127 -18.58 5.78 -3.36
C THR A 127 -17.37 4.87 -3.60
N ALA A 128 -17.63 3.60 -3.91
CA ALA A 128 -16.59 2.65 -4.33
C ALA A 128 -15.84 3.11 -5.61
N GLU A 129 -16.52 3.82 -6.52
CA GLU A 129 -15.88 4.41 -7.71
C GLU A 129 -14.89 5.51 -7.33
N GLU A 130 -15.27 6.40 -6.42
CA GLU A 130 -14.41 7.48 -5.92
C GLU A 130 -13.21 6.92 -5.14
N PHE A 131 -13.43 5.88 -4.32
CA PHE A 131 -12.34 5.18 -3.66
C PHE A 131 -11.39 4.50 -4.66
N THR A 132 -11.93 3.83 -5.67
CA THR A 132 -11.14 3.22 -6.76
C THR A 132 -10.29 4.26 -7.49
N ASN A 133 -10.83 5.46 -7.71
CA ASN A 133 -10.10 6.57 -8.29
C ASN A 133 -8.97 7.06 -7.38
N LEU A 134 -9.21 7.16 -6.07
CA LEU A 134 -8.18 7.47 -5.07
C LEU A 134 -7.03 6.47 -5.11
N VAL A 135 -7.32 5.18 -5.04
CA VAL A 135 -6.32 4.10 -5.08
C VAL A 135 -5.54 4.11 -6.39
N THR A 136 -6.23 4.29 -7.51
CA THR A 136 -5.60 4.36 -8.84
C THR A 136 -4.63 5.54 -8.93
N THR A 137 -5.04 6.70 -8.44
CA THR A 137 -4.22 7.92 -8.46
C THR A 137 -3.00 7.81 -7.53
N LEU A 138 -3.18 7.23 -6.33
CA LEU A 138 -2.08 6.92 -5.42
C LEU A 138 -1.05 6.02 -6.11
N LYS A 139 -1.50 4.93 -6.74
CA LYS A 139 -0.64 3.98 -7.46
C LYS A 139 0.13 4.65 -8.59
N GLN A 140 -0.52 5.50 -9.39
CA GLN A 140 0.14 6.27 -10.46
C GLN A 140 1.25 7.20 -9.93
N LYS A 141 1.14 7.64 -8.68
CA LYS A 141 2.13 8.48 -8.00
C LYS A 141 3.17 7.67 -7.21
N ASN A 142 3.22 6.34 -7.37
CA ASN A 142 4.05 5.42 -6.58
C ASN A 142 3.79 5.53 -5.06
N MET A 143 2.54 5.79 -4.70
CA MET A 143 2.05 5.78 -3.32
C MET A 143 1.09 4.61 -3.11
N ARG A 144 0.86 4.25 -1.85
CA ARG A 144 -0.08 3.17 -1.47
C ARG A 144 -1.08 3.68 -0.46
N VAL A 145 -2.16 2.91 -0.29
CA VAL A 145 -3.15 3.14 0.77
C VAL A 145 -3.08 2.00 1.78
N MET A 146 -3.31 2.32 3.05
CA MET A 146 -3.58 1.38 4.13
C MET A 146 -4.91 1.81 4.77
N ILE A 147 -5.71 0.85 5.23
CA ILE A 147 -7.04 1.11 5.80
C ILE A 147 -7.11 0.39 7.15
N ASP A 148 -7.57 1.09 8.17
CA ASP A 148 -7.90 0.48 9.46
C ASP A 148 -9.16 -0.39 9.35
N PHE A 149 -9.07 -1.63 9.85
CA PHE A 149 -10.17 -2.57 9.85
C PHE A 149 -10.58 -2.93 11.29
N PRO A 150 -11.72 -2.43 11.79
CA PRO A 150 -12.20 -2.73 13.14
C PRO A 150 -12.59 -4.22 13.29
N LEU A 151 -11.73 -5.03 13.92
CA LEU A 151 -11.96 -6.48 14.05
C LEU A 151 -12.70 -6.90 15.31
N THR A 152 -12.57 -6.13 16.40
CA THR A 152 -12.98 -6.61 17.73
C THR A 152 -14.27 -5.97 18.21
N ASN A 153 -14.35 -4.65 18.18
CA ASN A 153 -15.54 -3.91 18.64
C ASN A 153 -16.14 -3.16 17.45
N VAL A 154 -17.44 -3.32 17.27
CA VAL A 154 -18.25 -2.64 16.26
C VAL A 154 -19.55 -2.15 16.88
N SER A 155 -20.37 -1.42 16.13
CA SER A 155 -21.68 -0.98 16.61
C SER A 155 -22.57 -2.16 17.02
N GLU A 156 -23.40 -1.97 18.04
CA GLU A 156 -24.50 -2.89 18.34
C GLU A 156 -25.53 -2.99 17.20
N ASN A 157 -25.59 -1.98 16.34
CA ASN A 157 -26.42 -1.93 15.14
C ASN A 157 -25.75 -2.58 13.91
N HIS A 158 -24.62 -3.28 14.08
CA HIS A 158 -23.95 -3.95 12.98
C HIS A 158 -24.83 -5.04 12.34
N GLU A 159 -24.82 -5.16 11.01
CA GLU A 159 -25.72 -6.07 10.26
C GLU A 159 -25.72 -7.53 10.78
N TRP A 160 -24.55 -8.04 11.15
CA TRP A 160 -24.40 -9.39 11.72
C TRP A 160 -25.10 -9.58 13.08
N THR A 161 -25.32 -8.51 13.85
CA THR A 161 -26.07 -8.61 15.13
C THR A 161 -27.57 -8.83 14.91
N GLN A 162 -28.06 -8.52 13.71
CA GLN A 162 -29.46 -8.69 13.32
C GLN A 162 -29.77 -10.11 12.85
N ASP A 163 -28.74 -10.93 12.65
CA ASP A 163 -28.89 -12.32 12.22
C ASP A 163 -29.04 -13.26 13.43
N PRO A 164 -30.22 -13.91 13.60
CA PRO A 164 -30.44 -14.82 14.72
C PRO A 164 -29.53 -16.07 14.69
N GLU A 165 -28.93 -16.39 13.54
CA GLU A 165 -27.98 -17.51 13.42
C GLU A 165 -26.56 -17.12 13.91
N LYS A 166 -26.28 -15.84 14.17
CA LYS A 166 -24.96 -15.33 14.58
C LYS A 166 -24.89 -14.88 16.04
N VAL A 167 -25.85 -15.27 16.87
CA VAL A 167 -25.89 -14.86 18.29
C VAL A 167 -24.66 -15.32 19.06
N ASP A 168 -24.12 -16.50 18.73
CA ASP A 168 -22.90 -17.07 19.32
C ASP A 168 -21.60 -16.44 18.77
N TRP A 169 -21.70 -15.50 17.83
CA TRP A 169 -20.55 -14.71 17.36
C TRP A 169 -20.18 -13.59 18.34
N ILE A 170 -20.97 -13.34 19.38
CA ILE A 170 -20.84 -12.19 20.28
C ILE A 170 -20.35 -12.63 21.66
N VAL A 171 -19.21 -12.07 22.11
CA VAL A 171 -18.65 -12.32 23.46
C VAL A 171 -19.24 -11.34 24.49
N GLY A 172 -19.73 -10.19 24.06
CA GLY A 172 -20.39 -9.25 24.94
C GLY A 172 -20.76 -7.93 24.28
N THR A 173 -21.63 -7.20 24.96
CA THR A 173 -22.13 -5.89 24.54
C THR A 173 -21.90 -4.88 25.66
N SER A 174 -21.38 -3.70 25.34
CA SER A 174 -21.14 -2.63 26.30
C SER A 174 -21.10 -1.27 25.60
N ASN A 175 -21.79 -0.27 26.16
CA ASN A 175 -21.75 1.12 25.68
C ASN A 175 -22.03 1.29 24.16
N GLY A 176 -23.02 0.59 23.61
CA GLY A 176 -23.34 0.66 22.18
C GLY A 176 -22.40 -0.13 21.27
N LEU A 177 -21.46 -0.89 21.84
CA LEU A 177 -20.52 -1.73 21.10
C LEU A 177 -20.84 -3.21 21.32
N VAL A 178 -20.71 -3.99 20.25
CA VAL A 178 -20.67 -5.45 20.26
C VAL A 178 -19.25 -5.92 20.03
N ARG A 179 -18.84 -6.96 20.76
CA ARG A 179 -17.52 -7.58 20.64
C ARG A 179 -17.58 -8.97 20.01
N TRP A 180 -16.93 -9.14 18.86
CA TRP A 180 -16.86 -10.41 18.15
C TRP A 180 -16.04 -11.48 18.89
N ASP A 181 -16.47 -12.74 18.79
CA ASP A 181 -15.73 -13.90 19.30
C ASP A 181 -14.68 -14.33 18.29
N LEU A 182 -13.49 -13.75 18.42
CA LEU A 182 -12.34 -14.09 17.58
C LEU A 182 -11.81 -15.52 17.81
N LYS A 183 -12.39 -16.31 18.73
CA LYS A 183 -12.09 -17.75 18.84
C LYS A 183 -13.04 -18.60 18.00
N ASN A 184 -14.18 -18.07 17.60
CA ASN A 184 -15.12 -18.73 16.70
C ASN A 184 -14.54 -18.72 15.28
N GLN A 185 -14.41 -19.90 14.67
CA GLN A 185 -13.83 -20.05 13.32
C GLN A 185 -14.71 -19.44 12.23
N GLU A 186 -16.04 -19.43 12.42
CA GLU A 186 -16.96 -18.80 11.48
C GLU A 186 -16.79 -17.28 11.49
N VAL A 187 -16.63 -16.69 12.67
CA VAL A 187 -16.31 -15.26 12.82
C VAL A 187 -14.99 -14.92 12.14
N GLN A 188 -13.94 -15.72 12.38
CA GLN A 188 -12.64 -15.51 11.73
C GLN A 188 -12.77 -15.57 10.21
N GLN A 189 -13.48 -16.56 9.68
CA GLN A 189 -13.67 -16.71 8.24
C GLN A 189 -14.50 -15.57 7.66
N ALA A 190 -15.55 -15.12 8.34
CA ALA A 190 -16.38 -14.00 7.92
C ALA A 190 -15.58 -12.69 7.88
N LEU A 191 -14.73 -12.42 8.89
CA LEU A 191 -13.84 -11.26 8.89
C LEU A 191 -12.80 -11.33 7.78
N ILE A 192 -12.21 -12.51 7.51
CA ILE A 192 -11.29 -12.69 6.39
C ILE A 192 -12.00 -12.43 5.06
N ASN A 193 -13.20 -12.97 4.87
CA ASN A 193 -13.97 -12.74 3.65
C ASN A 193 -14.30 -11.26 3.50
N ALA A 194 -14.76 -10.59 4.57
CA ALA A 194 -15.02 -9.15 4.55
C ALA A 194 -13.78 -8.33 4.14
N ILE A 195 -12.57 -8.72 4.57
CA ILE A 195 -11.33 -8.03 4.17
C ILE A 195 -10.97 -8.29 2.70
N VAL A 196 -11.19 -9.51 2.21
CA VAL A 196 -10.74 -9.94 0.87
C VAL A 196 -11.74 -9.56 -0.23
N GLU A 197 -13.02 -9.54 0.10
CA GLU A 197 -14.12 -9.31 -0.84
C GLU A 197 -14.54 -7.83 -0.94
N PHE A 198 -14.09 -6.99 0.00
CA PHE A 198 -14.27 -5.54 -0.05
C PHE A 198 -13.43 -4.88 -1.16
#